data_AF-A0A349M9T3-F1
#
_entry.id   AF-A0A349M9T3-F1
#
_cell.length_a   1.000
_cell.length_b   1.000
_cell.length_c   1.000
_cell.angle_alpha   90.00
_cell.angle_beta   90.00
_cell.angle_gamma   90.00
#
_symmetry.space_group_name_H-M   'P 1'
#
loop_
_entity.id
_entity.type
_entity.pdbx_description
1 polymer ?
#
loop_
_entity_poly.entity_id
_entity_poly.type
_entity_poly.pdbx_seq_one_letter_code
_entity_poly.pdbx_strand_id
1 'polypeptide(L)'
;MTDDQSRNTYNVNNESKCPFLGGSLKKSAGGGTRNTDWWPNQLNLSILRQHSALSNPMGADFDYKKAFESLDYAALKEDINKLMTDSQEWWPADYG
;
A
#
# COMPACT_ATOMS: atom_id res chain seq x y z
N MET A 1 24.83 -41.23 -10.50
CA MET A 1 25.63 -40.49 -9.52
C MET A 1 25.35 -39.01 -9.75
N THR A 2 24.60 -38.44 -8.81
CA THR A 2 24.37 -37.02 -8.51
C THR A 2 25.70 -36.24 -8.48
N ASP A 3 25.79 -34.97 -8.89
CA ASP A 3 25.39 -33.69 -8.25
C ASP A 3 25.86 -32.57 -9.22
N ASP A 4 25.42 -31.30 -9.29
CA ASP A 4 24.66 -30.41 -8.42
C ASP A 4 24.03 -29.32 -9.33
N GLN A 5 22.75 -29.05 -9.13
CA GLN A 5 21.99 -27.97 -9.75
C GLN A 5 22.01 -26.76 -8.82
N SER A 6 22.90 -25.79 -9.04
CA SER A 6 22.69 -24.46 -8.46
C SER A 6 23.43 -23.37 -9.22
N ARG A 7 22.69 -22.55 -9.98
CA ARG A 7 22.85 -21.07 -10.11
C ARG A 7 21.59 -20.51 -10.79
N ASN A 8 20.56 -20.24 -9.97
CA ASN A 8 19.41 -19.41 -10.36
C ASN A 8 19.89 -18.05 -10.86
N THR A 9 19.76 -17.79 -12.16
CA THR A 9 19.84 -16.44 -12.71
C THR A 9 18.44 -15.85 -12.69
N TYR A 10 18.13 -15.12 -11.61
CA TYR A 10 16.86 -14.41 -11.46
C TYR A 10 16.74 -13.34 -12.57
N ASN A 11 15.84 -13.58 -13.51
CA ASN A 11 15.53 -12.68 -14.62
C ASN A 11 14.61 -11.56 -14.13
N VAL A 12 15.19 -10.42 -13.77
CA VAL A 12 14.50 -9.27 -13.12
C VAL A 12 13.60 -8.46 -14.09
N ASN A 13 13.35 -8.92 -15.32
CA ASN A 13 12.76 -8.07 -16.35
C ASN A 13 11.27 -8.28 -16.65
N ASN A 14 10.59 -9.19 -15.94
CA ASN A 14 9.20 -9.55 -16.30
C ASN A 14 8.21 -9.71 -15.13
N GLU A 15 8.62 -9.57 -13.87
CA GLU A 15 7.76 -9.92 -12.72
C GLU A 15 6.83 -8.79 -12.28
N SER A 16 6.99 -7.56 -12.78
CA SER A 16 6.24 -6.39 -12.27
C SER A 16 5.62 -5.49 -13.35
N LYS A 17 5.65 -5.90 -14.62
CA LYS A 17 5.07 -5.12 -15.71
C LYS A 17 3.58 -5.44 -15.83
N CYS A 18 2.71 -4.50 -15.45
CA CYS A 18 1.26 -4.61 -15.62
C CYS A 18 0.93 -4.83 -17.12
N PRO A 19 0.41 -6.00 -17.53
CA PRO A 19 0.32 -6.39 -18.94
C PRO A 19 -0.77 -5.63 -19.72
N PHE A 20 -1.65 -4.89 -19.04
CA PHE A 20 -2.78 -4.18 -19.64
C PHE A 20 -2.50 -2.70 -19.99
N LEU A 21 -1.26 -2.23 -19.90
CA LEU A 21 -0.87 -0.86 -20.29
C LEU A 21 -0.50 -0.71 -21.78
N GLY A 22 -0.77 -1.71 -22.62
CA GLY A 22 -0.40 -1.73 -24.05
C GLY A 22 -1.21 -0.80 -24.98
N GLY A 23 -2.15 -0.02 -24.45
CA GLY A 23 -2.84 1.05 -25.18
C GLY A 23 -2.21 2.41 -24.90
N SER A 24 -2.18 3.32 -25.89
CA SER A 24 -1.69 4.69 -25.69
C SER A 24 -2.47 5.36 -24.56
N LEU A 25 -1.85 5.50 -23.39
CA LEU A 25 -2.41 6.24 -22.25
C LEU A 25 -2.39 7.72 -22.63
N LYS A 26 -3.47 8.21 -23.25
CA LYS A 26 -3.55 9.59 -23.75
C LYS A 26 -3.34 10.63 -22.65
N LYS A 27 -3.51 10.27 -21.36
CA LYS A 27 -2.93 10.94 -20.18
C LYS A 27 -2.81 9.93 -19.02
N SER A 28 -1.61 9.41 -18.76
CA SER A 28 -1.33 8.75 -17.47
C SER A 28 -0.44 9.67 -16.66
N ALA A 29 -0.99 10.30 -15.62
CA ALA A 29 -0.19 10.99 -14.63
C ALA A 29 0.80 9.97 -14.03
N GLY A 30 2.10 10.17 -14.25
CA GLY A 30 3.15 9.27 -13.80
C GLY A 30 3.43 8.04 -14.69
N GLY A 31 2.84 7.91 -15.88
CA GLY A 31 3.20 6.84 -16.82
C GLY A 31 4.53 7.10 -17.55
N GLY A 32 5.08 6.07 -18.20
CA GLY A 32 6.30 6.15 -19.03
C GLY A 32 7.59 5.79 -18.30
N THR A 33 8.69 5.68 -19.06
CA THR A 33 10.03 5.37 -18.54
C THR A 33 10.51 6.48 -17.59
N ARG A 34 10.94 6.12 -16.39
CA ARG A 34 11.40 7.01 -15.31
C ARG A 34 12.91 6.90 -15.09
N ASN A 35 13.49 7.81 -14.31
CA ASN A 35 14.93 7.79 -14.00
C ASN A 35 15.39 6.49 -13.33
N THR A 36 14.54 5.85 -12.54
CA THR A 36 14.82 4.54 -11.92
C THR A 36 14.90 3.41 -12.94
N ASP A 37 14.27 3.56 -14.10
CA ASP A 37 14.35 2.56 -15.18
C ASP A 37 15.66 2.69 -15.96
N TRP A 38 16.16 3.92 -16.13
CA TRP A 38 17.43 4.21 -16.80
C TRP A 38 18.66 3.96 -15.91
N TRP A 39 18.56 4.30 -14.62
CA TRP A 39 19.64 4.14 -13.64
C TRP A 39 19.13 3.38 -12.40
N PRO A 40 18.93 2.06 -12.50
CA PRO A 40 18.33 1.26 -11.44
C PRO A 40 19.12 1.25 -10.13
N ASN A 41 20.44 1.49 -10.20
CA ASN A 41 21.34 1.50 -9.03
C ASN A 41 21.66 2.91 -8.51
N GLN A 42 20.96 3.96 -9.00
CA GLN A 42 21.14 5.32 -8.50
C GLN A 42 20.58 5.45 -7.07
N LEU A 43 21.27 6.23 -6.22
CA LEU A 43 20.81 6.51 -4.86
C LEU A 43 19.39 7.09 -4.85
N ASN A 44 18.48 6.42 -4.14
CA ASN A 44 17.08 6.79 -4.07
C ASN A 44 16.80 7.73 -2.88
N LEU A 45 16.60 9.03 -3.16
CA LEU A 45 16.25 10.03 -2.15
C LEU A 45 14.74 10.15 -1.89
N SER A 46 13.90 9.36 -2.57
CA SER A 46 12.43 9.44 -2.41
C SER A 46 11.95 9.09 -1.01
N ILE A 47 12.74 8.34 -0.24
CA ILE A 47 12.46 8.01 1.16
C ILE A 47 12.36 9.26 2.04
N LEU A 48 13.12 10.32 1.71
CA LEU A 48 13.18 11.55 2.51
C LEU A 48 11.97 12.48 2.29
N ARG A 49 11.11 12.15 1.31
CA ARG A 49 9.89 12.90 1.00
C ARG A 49 8.61 12.08 1.24
N GLN A 50 8.72 10.93 1.90
CA GLN A 50 7.56 10.16 2.34
C GLN A 50 6.84 10.89 3.47
N HIS A 51 5.52 10.70 3.60
CA HIS A 51 4.70 11.25 4.69
C HIS A 51 4.77 12.79 4.85
N SER A 52 4.89 13.52 3.75
CA SER A 52 4.83 14.99 3.78
C SER A 52 3.47 15.48 4.27
N ALA A 53 3.46 16.60 5.01
CA ALA A 53 2.24 17.29 5.45
C ALA A 53 1.31 17.65 4.27
N LEU A 54 1.85 17.84 3.06
CA LEU A 54 1.06 18.09 1.85
C LEU A 54 0.12 16.92 1.47
N SER A 55 0.44 15.71 1.94
CA SER A 55 -0.38 14.51 1.74
C SER A 55 -1.23 14.14 2.95
N ASN A 56 -1.10 14.87 4.08
CA ASN A 56 -1.87 14.60 5.28
C ASN A 56 -3.22 15.35 5.24
N PRO A 57 -4.37 14.64 5.16
CA PRO A 57 -5.68 15.29 5.11
C PRO A 57 -6.13 15.88 6.45
N MET A 58 -5.49 15.51 7.58
CA MET A 58 -5.93 15.90 8.92
C MET A 58 -5.56 17.36 9.29
N GLY A 59 -4.70 18.01 8.50
CA GLY A 59 -4.20 19.35 8.79
C GLY A 59 -2.99 19.36 9.74
N ALA A 60 -2.29 20.49 9.79
CA ALA A 60 -1.03 20.63 10.53
C ALA A 60 -1.22 20.66 12.07
N ASP A 61 -2.38 21.13 12.53
CA ASP A 61 -2.66 21.34 13.95
C ASP A 61 -3.35 20.13 14.62
N PHE A 62 -3.56 19.04 13.88
CA PHE A 62 -4.23 17.86 14.41
C PHE A 62 -3.31 17.02 15.30
N ASP A 63 -3.70 16.84 16.55
CA ASP A 63 -3.02 15.98 17.52
C ASP A 63 -3.83 14.70 17.75
N TYR A 64 -3.35 13.60 17.16
CA TYR A 64 -3.97 12.28 17.30
C TYR A 64 -3.99 11.79 18.75
N LYS A 65 -2.94 12.07 19.54
CA LYS A 65 -2.85 11.60 20.92
C LYS A 65 -3.95 12.26 21.75
N LYS A 66 -4.08 13.59 21.64
CA LYS A 66 -5.14 14.34 22.32
C LYS A 66 -6.54 13.90 21.89
N ALA A 67 -6.75 13.68 20.59
CA ALA A 67 -8.03 13.19 20.07
C ALA A 67 -8.36 11.80 20.61
N PHE A 68 -7.38 10.89 20.65
CA PHE A 68 -7.54 9.54 21.16
C PHE A 68 -7.81 9.52 22.68
N GLU A 69 -7.16 10.38 23.46
CA GLU A 69 -7.42 10.51 24.90
C GLU A 69 -8.86 10.96 25.21
N SER A 70 -9.50 11.69 24.28
CA SER A 70 -10.89 12.13 24.41
C SER A 70 -11.93 11.11 23.91
N LEU A 71 -11.48 10.00 23.32
CA LEU A 71 -12.34 8.97 22.74
C LEU A 71 -13.03 8.15 23.83
N ASP A 72 -14.32 7.85 23.67
CA ASP A 72 -14.99 6.83 24.46
C ASP A 72 -14.51 5.44 24.04
N TYR A 73 -13.45 4.99 24.70
CA TYR A 73 -12.80 3.73 24.40
C TYR A 73 -13.65 2.51 24.77
N ALA A 74 -14.56 2.65 25.75
CA ALA A 74 -15.44 1.56 26.14
C ALA A 74 -16.54 1.35 25.10
N ALA A 75 -17.20 2.44 24.68
CA ALA A 75 -18.19 2.40 23.62
C ALA A 75 -17.61 1.86 22.31
N LEU A 76 -16.41 2.29 21.91
CA LEU A 76 -15.75 1.78 20.70
C LEU A 76 -15.58 0.26 20.73
N LYS A 77 -15.14 -0.31 21.86
CA LYS A 77 -15.00 -1.77 21.98
C LYS A 77 -16.34 -2.49 21.90
N GLU A 78 -17.36 -1.93 22.54
CA GLU A 78 -18.70 -2.50 22.49
C GLU A 78 -19.24 -2.51 21.06
N ASP A 79 -19.07 -1.42 20.33
CA ASP A 79 -19.51 -1.30 18.94
C ASP A 79 -18.75 -2.25 18.01
N ILE A 80 -17.44 -2.44 18.23
CA ILE A 80 -16.67 -3.45 17.51
C ILE A 80 -17.20 -4.85 17.80
N ASN A 81 -17.49 -5.18 19.06
CA ASN A 81 -18.04 -6.51 19.41
C ASN A 81 -19.42 -6.74 18.78
N LYS A 82 -20.26 -5.71 18.69
CA LYS A 82 -21.56 -5.79 17.99
C LYS A 82 -21.34 -6.04 16.49
N LEU A 83 -20.41 -5.30 15.87
CA LEU A 83 -20.09 -5.43 14.45
C LEU A 83 -19.63 -6.85 14.09
N MET A 84 -18.94 -7.55 14.98
CA MET A 84 -18.47 -8.92 14.73
C MET A 84 -19.59 -9.90 14.38
N THR A 85 -20.80 -9.67 14.91
CA THR A 85 -21.98 -10.52 14.67
C THR A 85 -23.01 -9.88 13.72
N ASP A 86 -22.74 -8.65 13.26
CA ASP A 86 -23.63 -7.90 12.35
C ASP A 86 -23.26 -8.18 10.89
N SER A 87 -23.63 -9.37 10.43
CA SER A 87 -23.32 -9.88 9.09
C SER A 87 -23.88 -8.97 7.99
N GLN A 88 -23.04 -8.63 7.01
CA GLN A 88 -23.41 -7.76 5.89
C GLN A 88 -23.68 -8.57 4.63
N GLU A 89 -24.75 -8.28 3.89
CA GLU A 89 -25.12 -9.07 2.69
C GLU A 89 -24.03 -9.13 1.61
N TRP A 90 -23.25 -8.04 1.48
CA TRP A 90 -22.15 -7.95 0.52
C TRP A 90 -20.90 -8.72 0.95
N TRP A 91 -20.80 -9.09 2.24
CA TRP A 91 -19.76 -9.96 2.79
C TRP A 91 -20.27 -10.68 4.04
N PRO A 92 -20.99 -11.80 3.88
CA PRO A 92 -21.61 -12.49 5.02
C PRO A 92 -20.56 -13.00 6.01
N ALA A 93 -20.81 -12.80 7.30
CA ALA A 93 -19.98 -13.36 8.37
C ALA A 93 -20.15 -14.89 8.42
N ASP A 94 -19.02 -15.59 8.41
CA ASP A 94 -19.01 -17.04 8.64
C ASP A 94 -19.39 -17.31 10.10
N TYR A 95 -20.37 -18.19 10.31
CA TYR A 95 -20.90 -18.60 11.62
C TYR A 95 -21.69 -17.55 12.42
N GLY A 96 -21.92 -16.36 11.84
CA GLY A 96 -22.59 -15.24 12.52
C GLY A 96 -21.78 -14.69 13.68
#